data_AF-A0A7L3IKR1-F1
#
_entry.id   AF-A0A7L3IKR1-F1
#
_cell.length_a   1.000
_cell.length_b   1.000
_cell.length_c   1.000
_cell.angle_alpha   90.00
_cell.angle_beta   90.00
_cell.angle_gamma   90.00
#
_symmetry.space_group_name_H-M   'P 1'
#
loop_
_entity.id
_entity.type
_entity.pdbx_description
1 polymer ?
#
loop_
_entity_poly.entity_id
_entity_poly.type
_entity_poly.pdbx_seq_one_letter_code
_entity_poly.pdbx_strand_id
1 'polypeptide(L)'
;GGFSAGLSKTDELVCAEVALRLHKSKATIVMCIEATVKICEWALSSGQNFDFVFKDIGILMCRGNQVAMRFFEDLVQEVAQSEHLAEGLLQV
;
A
#
# COMPACT_ATOMS: atom_id res chain seq x y z
N GLY A 1 -12.61 -15.73 -10.61
CA GLY A 1 -12.84 -16.41 -9.33
C GLY A 1 -12.72 -15.38 -8.24
N GLY A 2 -13.78 -15.16 -7.46
CA GLY A 2 -13.81 -14.10 -6.46
C GLY A 2 -12.97 -14.44 -5.23
N PHE A 3 -12.12 -13.51 -4.82
CA PHE A 3 -11.49 -13.53 -3.51
C PHE A 3 -12.55 -13.23 -2.44
N SER A 4 -13.27 -14.26 -2.02
CA SER A 4 -14.05 -14.27 -0.77
C SER A 4 -13.22 -14.92 0.33
N ALA A 5 -12.01 -14.40 0.56
CA ALA A 5 -11.35 -14.61 1.84
C ALA A 5 -11.84 -13.47 2.73
N GLY A 6 -12.62 -13.79 3.77
CA GLY A 6 -13.01 -12.79 4.76
C GLY A 6 -11.78 -12.06 5.26
N LEU A 7 -11.86 -10.73 5.34
CA LEU A 7 -10.79 -9.87 5.87
C LEU A 7 -10.30 -10.44 7.21
N SER A 8 -8.99 -10.50 7.40
CA SER A 8 -8.44 -10.94 8.69
C SER A 8 -8.95 -10.02 9.80
N LYS A 9 -8.98 -10.50 11.06
CA LYS A 9 -9.39 -9.65 12.20
C LYS A 9 -8.63 -8.32 12.25
N THR A 10 -7.38 -8.31 11.80
CA THR A 10 -6.55 -7.10 11.70
C THR A 10 -7.08 -6.15 10.62
N ASP A 11 -7.39 -6.66 9.43
CA ASP A 11 -7.92 -5.85 8.33
C ASP A 11 -9.28 -5.24 8.67
N GLU A 12 -10.10 -5.97 9.43
CA GLU A 12 -11.38 -5.46 9.92
C GLU A 12 -11.23 -4.26 10.86
N LEU A 13 -10.24 -4.32 11.76
CA LEU A 13 -9.93 -3.22 12.68
C LEU A 13 -9.41 -2.00 11.92
N VAL A 14 -8.52 -2.21 10.95
CA VAL A 14 -8.02 -1.13 10.07
C VAL A 14 -9.17 -0.47 9.31
N CYS A 15 -10.07 -1.27 8.72
CA CYS A 15 -11.23 -0.72 8.02
C CYS A 15 -12.16 0.06 8.94
N ALA A 16 -12.35 -0.38 10.18
CA ALA A 16 -13.17 0.30 11.18
C ALA A 16 -12.56 1.64 11.62
N GLU A 17 -11.25 1.68 11.84
CA GLU A 17 -10.52 2.91 12.19
C GLU A 17 -10.61 3.94 11.06
N VAL A 18 -10.36 3.50 9.81
CA VAL A 18 -10.44 4.37 8.63
C VAL A 18 -11.87 4.88 8.43
N ALA A 19 -12.87 4.02 8.59
CA ALA A 19 -14.29 4.39 8.50
C ALA A 19 -14.65 5.49 9.52
N LEU A 20 -14.19 5.34 10.77
CA LEU A 20 -14.38 6.33 11.83
C LEU A 20 -13.71 7.66 11.47
N ARG A 21 -12.43 7.63 11.08
CA ARG A 21 -11.63 8.83 10.74
C ARG A 21 -12.18 9.61 9.54
N LEU A 22 -12.71 8.90 8.54
CA LEU A 22 -13.25 9.50 7.32
C LEU A 22 -14.75 9.81 7.38
N HIS A 23 -15.42 9.47 8.50
CA HIS A 23 -16.87 9.55 8.65
C HIS A 23 -17.62 8.85 7.50
N LYS A 24 -17.15 7.65 7.12
CA LYS A 24 -17.75 6.79 6.08
C LYS A 24 -18.16 5.45 6.67
N SER A 25 -19.05 4.75 5.97
CA SER A 25 -19.42 3.39 6.38
C SER A 25 -18.27 2.40 6.12
N LYS A 26 -18.15 1.34 6.94
CA LYS A 26 -17.19 0.24 6.70
C LYS A 26 -17.37 -0.36 5.31
N ALA A 27 -18.61 -0.54 4.85
CA ALA A 27 -18.90 -1.04 3.51
C ALA A 27 -18.34 -0.13 2.40
N THR A 28 -18.42 1.19 2.56
CA THR A 28 -17.80 2.15 1.63
C THR A 28 -16.29 2.01 1.61
N ILE A 29 -15.65 1.88 2.79
CA ILE A 29 -14.19 1.70 2.87
C ILE A 29 -13.75 0.42 2.17
N VAL A 30 -14.44 -0.69 2.42
CA VAL A 30 -14.15 -1.98 1.76
C VAL A 30 -14.31 -1.87 0.25
N MET A 31 -15.40 -1.28 -0.24
CA MET A 31 -15.60 -1.05 -1.69
C MET A 31 -14.48 -0.19 -2.30
N CYS A 32 -14.02 0.85 -1.60
CA CYS A 32 -12.92 1.68 -2.08
C CYS A 32 -11.62 0.87 -2.18
N ILE A 33 -11.30 0.07 -1.17
CA ILE A 33 -10.11 -0.80 -1.19
C ILE A 33 -10.19 -1.78 -2.36
N GLU A 34 -11.32 -2.48 -2.53
CA GLU A 34 -11.52 -3.41 -3.64
C GLU A 34 -11.41 -2.74 -5.01
N ALA A 35 -12.00 -1.55 -5.18
CA ALA A 35 -11.93 -0.80 -6.42
C ALA A 35 -10.49 -0.37 -6.73
N THR A 36 -9.77 0.12 -5.73
CA THR A 36 -8.35 0.46 -5.87
C THR A 36 -7.55 -0.77 -6.28
N VAL A 37 -7.67 -1.91 -5.58
CA VAL A 37 -6.94 -3.15 -5.91
C VAL A 37 -7.18 -3.58 -7.36
N LYS A 38 -8.44 -3.55 -7.84
CA LYS A 38 -8.77 -3.89 -9.23
C LYS A 38 -8.11 -2.96 -10.24
N ILE A 39 -8.08 -1.65 -9.96
CA ILE A 39 -7.40 -0.68 -10.82
C ILE A 39 -5.89 -0.97 -10.86
N CYS A 40 -5.30 -1.32 -9.71
CA CYS A 40 -3.89 -1.68 -9.61
C CYS A 40 -3.58 -2.94 -10.43
N GLU A 41 -4.38 -3.99 -10.28
CA GLU A 41 -4.26 -5.25 -11.02
C GLU A 41 -4.34 -5.02 -12.53
N TRP A 42 -5.31 -4.22 -12.98
CA TRP A 42 -5.46 -3.86 -14.38
C TRP A 42 -4.24 -3.08 -14.90
N ALA A 43 -3.78 -2.08 -14.13
CA ALA A 43 -2.65 -1.25 -14.53
C ALA A 43 -1.35 -2.07 -14.63
N LEU A 44 -1.10 -2.99 -13.70
CA LEU A 44 0.05 -3.90 -13.74
C LEU A 44 -0.03 -4.87 -14.92
N SER A 45 -1.18 -5.51 -15.12
CA SER A 45 -1.35 -6.51 -16.20
C SER A 45 -1.32 -5.88 -17.60
N SER A 46 -1.71 -4.62 -17.72
CA SER A 46 -1.71 -3.86 -18.97
C SER A 46 -0.43 -3.06 -19.20
N GLY A 47 0.60 -3.22 -18.36
CA GLY A 47 1.86 -2.49 -18.44
C GLY A 47 1.69 -0.97 -18.42
N GLN A 48 0.69 -0.47 -17.69
CA GLN A 48 0.46 0.97 -17.58
C GLN A 48 1.50 1.61 -16.67
N ASN A 49 1.77 2.89 -16.93
CA ASN A 49 2.63 3.68 -16.06
C ASN A 49 1.79 4.32 -14.96
N PHE A 50 2.10 4.05 -13.70
CA PHE A 50 1.42 4.64 -12.56
C PHE A 50 2.34 4.63 -11.33
N ASP A 51 2.10 5.57 -10.42
CA ASP A 51 2.90 5.76 -9.22
C ASP A 51 2.01 5.70 -7.98
N PHE A 52 2.44 4.97 -6.95
CA PHE A 52 1.84 5.05 -5.62
C PHE A 52 2.72 5.88 -4.72
N VAL A 53 2.12 6.86 -4.07
CA VAL A 53 2.78 7.62 -3.01
C VAL A 53 2.38 7.02 -1.67
N PHE A 54 3.33 6.35 -1.04
CA PHE A 54 3.23 5.94 0.35
C PHE A 54 3.70 7.10 1.21
N LYS A 55 2.75 7.74 1.89
CA LYS A 55 3.05 8.85 2.79
C LYS A 55 4.15 8.44 3.78
N ASP A 56 5.12 9.32 3.98
CA ASP A 56 6.25 9.15 4.90
C ASP A 56 7.24 8.02 4.51
N ILE A 57 6.98 7.28 3.43
CA ILE A 57 7.84 6.17 2.98
C ILE A 57 8.50 6.50 1.63
N GLY A 58 7.71 6.79 0.61
CA GLY A 58 8.24 7.01 -0.73
C GLY A 58 7.24 6.75 -1.85
N ILE A 59 7.77 6.59 -3.06
CA ILE A 59 7.01 6.42 -4.29
C ILE A 59 7.33 5.06 -4.91
N LEU A 60 6.32 4.20 -5.03
CA LEU A 60 6.40 2.99 -5.82
C LEU A 60 6.06 3.35 -7.28
N MET A 61 7.06 3.25 -8.14
CA MET A 61 6.93 3.54 -9.55
C MET A 61 6.72 2.26 -10.34
N CYS A 62 5.64 2.22 -11.12
CA CYS A 62 5.37 1.17 -12.09
C CYS A 62 5.56 1.75 -13.50
N ARG A 63 6.47 1.18 -14.29
CA ARG A 63 6.75 1.57 -15.67
C ARG A 63 6.72 0.33 -16.56
N GLY A 64 5.65 0.14 -17.32
CA GLY A 64 5.44 -1.13 -18.01
C GLY A 64 5.38 -2.28 -17.01
N ASN A 65 6.29 -3.25 -17.17
CA ASN A 65 6.43 -4.39 -16.26
C ASN A 65 7.56 -4.20 -15.22
N GLN A 66 8.17 -3.01 -15.16
CA GLN A 66 9.20 -2.69 -14.17
C GLN A 66 8.57 -2.00 -12.97
N VAL A 67 8.91 -2.49 -11.78
CA VAL A 67 8.48 -1.91 -10.50
C VAL A 67 9.73 -1.50 -9.74
N ALA A 68 9.78 -0.24 -9.31
CA ALA A 68 10.90 0.31 -8.54
C ALA A 68 10.38 1.19 -7.40
N MET A 69 10.95 1.03 -6.21
CA MET A 69 10.65 1.89 -5.07
C MET A 69 11.68 3.03 -4.98
N ARG A 70 11.20 4.27 -4.79
CA ARG A 70 12.02 5.43 -4.44
C ARG A 70 11.62 5.90 -3.05
N PHE A 71 12.53 5.83 -2.10
CA PHE A 71 12.28 6.27 -0.73
C PHE A 71 12.46 7.78 -0.58
N PHE A 72 11.70 8.38 0.34
CA PHE A 72 11.95 9.75 0.75
C PHE A 72 13.23 9.83 1.59
N GLU A 73 13.95 10.95 1.48
CA GLU A 73 15.23 11.17 2.14
C GLU A 73 15.10 11.05 3.67
N ASP A 74 14.03 11.58 4.24
CA ASP A 74 13.74 11.51 5.67
C ASP A 74 13.73 10.06 6.17
N LEU A 75 13.02 9.15 5.46
CA LEU A 75 12.99 7.73 5.81
C LEU A 75 14.38 7.10 5.70
N VAL A 76 15.12 7.40 4.62
CA VAL A 76 16.48 6.86 4.41
C VAL A 76 17.41 7.32 5.54
N GLN A 77 17.28 8.56 5.98
CA GLN A 77 18.06 9.11 7.08
C GLN A 77 17.71 8.44 8.42
N GLU A 78 16.43 8.25 8.71
CA GLU A 78 15.99 7.54 9.92
C GLU A 78 16.53 6.10 9.96
N VAL A 79 16.49 5.39 8.83
CA VAL A 79 17.03 4.03 8.72
C VAL A 79 18.54 4.03 8.89
N ALA A 80 19.26 4.97 8.28
CA ALA A 80 20.71 5.07 8.39
C ALA A 80 21.20 5.36 9.82
N GLN A 81 20.38 6.05 10.62
CA GLN A 81 20.67 6.35 12.02
C GLN A 81 20.22 5.25 12.99
N SER A 82 19.53 4.22 12.50
CA SER A 82 18.99 3.14 13.32
C SER A 82 19.84 1.88 13.24
N GLU A 83 20.20 1.32 14.39
CA GLU A 83 20.97 0.08 14.49
C GLU A 83 20.17 -1.17 14.08
N HIS A 84 18.83 -1.11 14.09
CA HIS A 84 17.97 -2.28 13.87
C HIS A 84 16.99 -2.17 12.68
N LEU A 85 16.66 -0.95 12.23
CA LEU A 85 15.71 -0.78 11.10
C LEU A 85 16.30 -1.27 9.77
N ALA A 86 17.60 -1.11 9.56
CA ALA A 86 18.26 -1.58 8.35
C ALA A 86 18.15 -3.11 8.19
N GLU A 87 18.30 -3.87 9.28
CA GLU A 87 18.18 -5.32 9.27
C GLU A 87 16.75 -5.79 8.96
N GLY A 88 15.72 -5.07 9.44
CA GLY A 88 14.32 -5.38 9.17
C GLY A 88 13.87 -5.07 7.73
N LEU A 89 14.51 -4.09 7.07
CA LEU A 89 14.17 -3.70 5.69
C LEU A 89 14.92 -4.51 4.62
N LEU A 90 16.07 -5.09 4.96
CA LEU A 90 16.88 -5.93 4.05
C LEU A 90 16.45 -7.40 4.02
N GLN A 91 15.56 -7.83 4.93
CA GLN A 91 14.96 -9.16 4.89
C GLN A 91 13.84 -9.18 3.85
N VAL A 92 14.20 -9.59 2.63
CA VAL A 92 13.29 -9.89 1.51
C VAL A 92 13.19 -11.39 1.32
#